data_AF-C5FEP1-F1
#
_entry.id   AF-C5FEP1-F1
#
_cell.length_a   1.000
_cell.length_b   1.000
_cell.length_c   1.000
_cell.angle_alpha   90.00
_cell.angle_beta   90.00
_cell.angle_gamma   90.00
#
_symmetry.space_group_name_H-M   'P 1'
#
loop_
_entity.id
_entity.type
_entity.pdbx_description
1 polymer ?
#
loop_
_entity_poly.entity_id
_entity_poly.type
_entity_poly.pdbx_seq_one_letter_code
_entity_poly.pdbx_strand_id
1 'polypeptide(L)'
;MSFFKGIHFRHRASSSDNDSSPDNGDASQANTPLIGRRRQARGDGNKAIMATALREHPDDIKQSVHAVKTFLAARLAVKCHSCRSNITDNFCVRDWMRRWPEGAQGNPKKGCYLCAATCSSCKALTCLGCGRKVRQSKNPHEIEGYYIDWCCGDGRLFGIWLLLARYDRVEIRWQASSSTTENTYTLARDKNGESSRKTQDSRGIGYADNSRIRYSPFATLFYDGPGSPSVSLNRPLRFRGSDEREDEFVGKVFDFVGRMIPGPANKNLPSELHAMLQLGLLLDKVADLLRNDSLDNVTKRRHVYKAAFGLVAKLGSHPDLIDLVKGARYHKQQTPGLKPLSSSKPLHESPPLLDKALLSLSLLRATILPLAVERICLAAVRASFLSTLPFQRMGLRRVASRPAHKQALTRSGKPFTRSMEFPGTRESLRRAMPRRYVEKIQPQIVAAGMLHWLFKPRRRHGIWEKEIRAHFRYNEAKILANFEKWAKENPVLKFQGLVQELKRGIEDINRR
;
A
#
# COMPACT_ATOMS: atom_id res chain seq x y z
N MET A 1 -8.53 -52.78 -11.52
CA MET A 1 -7.13 -52.86 -11.01
C MET A 1 -6.93 -51.76 -10.01
N SER A 2 -6.33 -52.07 -8.86
CA SER A 2 -6.53 -51.32 -7.62
C SER A 2 -5.20 -50.94 -7.00
N PHE A 3 -4.98 -49.67 -6.66
CA PHE A 3 -3.90 -49.27 -5.75
C PHE A 3 -4.32 -48.07 -4.89
N PHE A 4 -4.66 -48.38 -3.63
CA PHE A 4 -4.70 -47.43 -2.51
C PHE A 4 -3.72 -47.91 -1.44
N LYS A 5 -2.81 -47.03 -1.02
CA LYS A 5 -2.06 -47.06 0.25
C LYS A 5 -1.91 -45.59 0.68
N GLY A 6 -2.23 -45.13 1.89
CA GLY A 6 -2.51 -45.87 3.13
C GLY A 6 -1.34 -45.74 4.09
N ILE A 7 -1.29 -44.64 4.86
CA ILE A 7 -0.30 -44.42 5.93
C ILE A 7 -1.04 -43.93 7.18
N HIS A 8 -0.64 -44.48 8.33
CA HIS A 8 -1.37 -44.45 9.59
C HIS A 8 -1.21 -43.16 10.42
N PHE A 9 -2.26 -42.83 11.17
CA PHE A 9 -2.18 -42.04 12.40
C PHE A 9 -1.38 -42.78 13.48
N ARG A 10 -0.63 -42.03 14.30
CA ARG A 10 -0.21 -42.48 15.65
C ARG A 10 -0.74 -41.50 16.69
N HIS A 11 -1.70 -41.95 17.49
CA HIS A 11 -1.94 -41.37 18.81
C HIS A 11 -0.81 -41.79 19.76
N ARG A 12 -0.48 -40.93 20.72
CA ARG A 12 0.23 -41.31 21.94
C ARG A 12 -0.50 -40.69 23.12
N ALA A 13 -0.91 -41.51 24.07
CA ALA A 13 -1.63 -41.12 25.28
C ALA A 13 -0.76 -41.35 26.53
N SER A 14 -1.16 -40.67 27.61
CA SER A 14 -0.97 -41.01 29.03
C SER A 14 0.42 -41.43 29.54
N SER A 15 0.92 -40.66 30.51
CA SER A 15 1.25 -41.22 31.84
C SER A 15 0.82 -40.20 32.90
N SER A 16 0.15 -40.69 33.94
CA SER A 16 -0.15 -39.97 35.18
C SER A 16 0.80 -40.45 36.29
N ASP A 17 0.50 -40.04 37.54
CA ASP A 17 1.06 -40.54 38.81
C ASP A 17 2.50 -40.03 39.11
N ASN A 18 3.00 -39.78 40.34
CA ASN A 18 2.48 -39.52 41.70
C ASN A 18 3.72 -38.99 42.52
N ASP A 19 3.71 -38.47 43.77
CA ASP A 19 2.70 -38.32 44.85
C ASP A 19 3.15 -37.20 45.87
N SER A 20 2.46 -37.10 47.02
CA SER A 20 2.95 -36.64 48.33
C SER A 20 3.05 -35.14 48.71
N SER A 21 2.46 -34.87 49.90
CA SER A 21 2.41 -33.59 50.64
C SER A 21 3.52 -33.49 51.73
N PRO A 22 3.33 -32.88 52.91
CA PRO A 22 3.64 -31.47 53.19
C PRO A 22 4.63 -31.27 54.38
N ASP A 23 4.70 -30.03 54.88
CA ASP A 23 4.55 -29.66 56.32
C ASP A 23 5.70 -28.87 57.04
N ASN A 24 5.26 -27.86 57.81
CA ASN A 24 5.86 -27.16 58.97
C ASN A 24 7.27 -26.51 58.99
N GLY A 25 7.37 -25.39 59.73
CA GLY A 25 8.65 -24.79 60.18
C GLY A 25 8.60 -23.32 60.61
N ASP A 26 8.08 -23.02 61.80
CA ASP A 26 8.06 -21.68 62.42
C ASP A 26 9.41 -21.23 63.03
N ALA A 27 9.58 -19.90 63.19
CA ALA A 27 10.41 -19.20 64.21
C ALA A 27 11.96 -19.43 64.20
N SER A 28 12.85 -18.56 64.71
CA SER A 28 12.74 -17.23 65.33
C SER A 28 14.10 -16.49 65.36
N GLN A 29 14.06 -15.14 65.44
CA GLN A 29 14.97 -14.19 66.13
C GLN A 29 16.51 -14.40 66.16
N ALA A 30 17.27 -13.36 65.77
CA ALA A 30 18.26 -12.70 66.66
C ALA A 30 18.79 -11.34 66.14
N ASN A 31 18.94 -10.41 67.08
CA ASN A 31 19.36 -9.00 66.98
C ASN A 31 20.77 -8.72 66.42
N THR A 32 20.99 -7.56 65.77
CA THR A 32 22.09 -6.58 66.05
C THR A 32 21.90 -5.26 65.23
N PRO A 33 22.61 -4.13 65.49
CA PRO A 33 21.92 -2.86 65.72
C PRO A 33 22.10 -1.75 64.67
N LEU A 34 21.30 -0.69 64.86
CA LEU A 34 21.30 0.58 64.12
C LEU A 34 22.66 1.32 64.14
N ILE A 35 23.22 1.56 62.95
CA ILE A 35 24.15 2.68 62.71
C ILE A 35 23.64 3.48 61.50
N GLY A 36 23.32 4.75 61.74
CA GLY A 36 22.75 5.62 60.71
C GLY A 36 23.78 6.02 59.64
N ARG A 37 23.47 5.78 58.36
CA ARG A 37 24.18 6.41 57.23
C ARG A 37 23.23 6.95 56.18
N ARG A 38 23.43 8.24 55.89
CA ARG A 38 22.97 9.07 54.76
C ARG A 38 22.15 8.36 53.68
N ARG A 39 20.94 8.91 53.41
CA ARG A 39 20.20 8.70 52.16
C ARG A 39 21.05 9.11 50.95
N GLN A 40 21.73 8.15 50.32
CA GLN A 40 22.10 8.24 48.91
C GLN A 40 20.93 7.72 48.08
N ALA A 41 20.30 8.59 47.30
CA ALA A 41 19.31 8.18 46.32
C ALA A 41 19.99 7.42 45.17
N ARG A 42 20.07 6.09 45.26
CA ARG A 42 20.46 5.23 44.13
C ARG A 42 19.39 5.31 43.04
N GLY A 43 19.66 6.12 42.02
CA GLY A 43 18.88 6.22 40.79
C GLY A 43 19.10 5.05 39.83
N ASP A 44 19.13 3.81 40.31
CA ASP A 44 19.49 2.61 39.53
C ASP A 44 18.30 1.68 39.21
N GLY A 45 17.06 2.20 39.26
CA GLY A 45 15.85 1.39 39.10
C GLY A 45 15.33 1.13 37.68
N ASN A 46 15.76 1.91 36.67
CA ASN A 46 15.02 2.02 35.40
C ASN A 46 15.75 1.56 34.12
N LYS A 47 16.97 1.02 34.19
CA LYS A 47 17.68 0.49 33.01
C LYS A 47 17.33 -0.96 32.63
N ALA A 48 16.85 -1.77 33.59
CA ALA A 48 16.64 -3.21 33.36
C ALA A 48 15.40 -3.57 32.52
N ILE A 49 14.36 -2.71 32.49
CA ILE A 49 13.09 -2.99 31.79
C ILE A 49 13.15 -2.66 30.29
N MET A 50 14.12 -1.85 29.84
CA MET A 50 14.25 -1.45 28.43
C MET A 50 15.08 -2.40 27.56
N ALA A 51 15.58 -3.50 28.13
CA ALA A 51 16.03 -4.66 27.37
C ALA A 51 14.85 -5.58 27.00
N THR A 52 13.65 -5.01 26.78
CA THR A 52 12.50 -5.71 26.22
C THR A 52 12.94 -6.32 24.90
N ALA A 53 13.05 -7.65 24.87
CA ALA A 53 13.69 -8.36 23.77
C ALA A 53 13.23 -7.83 22.41
N LEU A 54 14.20 -7.61 21.51
CA LEU A 54 13.99 -7.66 20.07
C LEU A 54 13.30 -8.99 19.80
N ARG A 55 11.96 -8.97 19.79
CA ARG A 55 11.16 -10.19 19.72
C ARG A 55 11.61 -10.92 18.46
N GLU A 56 12.07 -12.15 18.63
CA GLU A 56 12.52 -12.93 17.48
C GLU A 56 11.44 -12.89 16.41
N HIS A 57 11.84 -12.65 15.17
CA HIS A 57 10.92 -12.77 14.05
C HIS A 57 10.31 -14.18 14.11
N PRO A 58 8.99 -14.33 13.91
CA PRO A 58 8.38 -15.66 13.91
C PRO A 58 9.05 -16.54 12.83
N ASP A 59 9.06 -17.86 13.07
CA ASP A 59 9.93 -18.78 12.33
C ASP A 59 9.65 -18.81 10.82
N ASP A 60 8.41 -18.52 10.42
CA ASP A 60 7.97 -18.35 9.02
C ASP A 60 8.70 -17.22 8.27
N ILE A 61 9.26 -16.25 9.01
CA ILE A 61 9.98 -15.10 8.47
C ILE A 61 11.49 -15.21 8.64
N LYS A 62 11.98 -16.01 9.61
CA LYS A 62 13.43 -16.22 9.82
C LYS A 62 14.12 -16.66 8.51
N GLN A 63 13.49 -17.56 7.75
CA GLN A 63 13.98 -17.98 6.43
C GLN A 63 14.05 -16.83 5.41
N SER A 64 13.00 -16.02 5.32
CA SER A 64 12.94 -14.84 4.43
C SER A 64 13.99 -13.79 4.78
N VAL A 65 14.20 -13.51 6.07
CA VAL A 65 15.26 -12.60 6.55
C VAL A 65 16.64 -13.13 6.19
N HIS A 66 16.88 -14.43 6.37
CA HIS A 66 18.14 -15.07 6.00
C HIS A 66 18.39 -15.01 4.48
N ALA A 67 17.39 -15.35 3.65
CA ALA A 67 17.50 -15.29 2.19
C ALA A 67 17.89 -13.87 1.71
N VAL A 68 17.20 -12.84 2.20
CA VAL A 68 17.51 -11.45 1.84
C VAL A 68 18.90 -11.03 2.33
N LYS A 69 19.31 -11.35 3.57
CA LYS A 69 20.65 -11.05 4.08
C LYS A 69 21.75 -11.69 3.23
N THR A 70 21.64 -12.98 2.95
CA THR A 70 22.63 -13.75 2.18
C THR A 70 22.73 -13.23 0.75
N PHE A 71 21.60 -12.94 0.10
CA PHE A 71 21.58 -12.28 -1.20
C PHE A 71 22.31 -10.94 -1.17
N LEU A 72 21.96 -10.04 -0.24
CA LEU A 72 22.55 -8.69 -0.18
C LEU A 72 24.05 -8.73 0.10
N ALA A 73 24.52 -9.61 1.00
CA ALA A 73 25.94 -9.83 1.22
C ALA A 73 26.66 -10.23 -0.09
N ALA A 74 26.09 -11.15 -0.86
CA ALA A 74 26.63 -11.59 -2.15
C ALA A 74 26.57 -10.51 -3.26
N ARG A 75 25.76 -9.46 -3.14
CA ARG A 75 25.74 -8.30 -4.08
C ARG A 75 26.67 -7.17 -3.62
N LEU A 76 26.81 -6.98 -2.31
CA LEU A 76 27.70 -5.96 -1.73
C LEU A 76 29.18 -6.39 -1.66
N ALA A 77 29.46 -7.68 -1.86
CA ALA A 77 30.81 -8.21 -2.08
C ALA A 77 31.28 -8.15 -3.55
N VAL A 78 30.47 -7.63 -4.48
CA VAL A 78 30.82 -7.59 -5.91
C VAL A 78 31.98 -6.63 -6.16
N LYS A 79 33.03 -7.15 -6.81
CA LYS A 79 34.20 -6.38 -7.27
C LYS A 79 34.01 -5.88 -8.70
N CYS A 80 34.72 -4.80 -9.06
CA CYS A 80 34.73 -4.27 -10.42
C CYS A 80 35.16 -5.35 -11.43
N HIS A 81 34.41 -5.49 -12.53
CA HIS A 81 34.76 -6.48 -13.56
C HIS A 81 36.09 -6.19 -14.28
N SER A 82 36.56 -4.93 -14.26
CA SER A 82 37.78 -4.48 -14.93
C SER A 82 38.98 -4.51 -13.99
N CYS A 83 39.03 -3.64 -12.96
CA CYS A 83 40.19 -3.51 -12.06
C CYS A 83 40.10 -4.31 -10.75
N ARG A 84 39.04 -5.11 -10.54
CA ARG A 84 38.79 -5.88 -9.30
C ARG A 84 38.72 -5.08 -7.98
N SER A 85 38.74 -3.74 -8.01
CA SER A 85 38.47 -2.93 -6.82
C SER A 85 37.08 -3.25 -6.26
N ASN A 86 36.88 -3.05 -4.95
CA ASN A 86 35.52 -3.01 -4.44
C ASN A 86 34.79 -1.77 -5.01
N ILE A 87 33.51 -1.91 -5.34
CA ILE A 87 32.65 -0.86 -5.93
C ILE A 87 31.45 -0.51 -5.03
N THR A 88 31.36 -1.18 -3.88
CA THR A 88 30.26 -1.11 -2.92
C THR A 88 30.71 -0.72 -1.51
N ASP A 89 31.98 -0.37 -1.28
CA ASP A 89 32.49 0.12 0.02
C ASP A 89 31.65 1.28 0.58
N ASN A 90 31.29 2.23 -0.29
CA ASN A 90 30.46 3.40 0.03
C ASN A 90 29.01 3.23 -0.43
N PHE A 91 28.49 2.00 -0.44
CA PHE A 91 27.13 1.74 -0.88
C PHE A 91 26.09 2.34 0.07
N CYS A 92 25.27 3.26 -0.44
CA CYS A 92 24.14 3.83 0.27
C CYS A 92 22.91 3.84 -0.63
N VAL A 93 21.83 3.16 -0.22
CA VAL A 93 20.55 3.09 -0.96
C VAL A 93 20.04 4.46 -1.40
N ARG A 94 20.15 5.49 -0.54
CA ARG A 94 19.74 6.88 -0.88
C ARG A 94 20.55 7.42 -2.06
N ASP A 95 21.87 7.32 -1.95
CA ASP A 95 22.79 7.93 -2.91
C ASP A 95 22.90 7.09 -4.20
N TRP A 96 22.42 5.84 -4.16
CA TRP A 96 22.13 5.02 -5.34
C TRP A 96 20.86 5.48 -6.06
N MET A 97 19.75 5.53 -5.33
CA MET A 97 18.46 5.95 -5.88
C MET A 97 18.52 7.38 -6.42
N ARG A 98 19.33 8.28 -5.84
CA ARG A 98 19.56 9.63 -6.38
C ARG A 98 20.27 9.65 -7.75
N ARG A 99 21.19 8.72 -8.04
CA ARG A 99 22.02 8.72 -9.26
C ARG A 99 21.39 8.01 -10.47
N TRP A 100 20.58 6.97 -10.22
CA TRP A 100 19.82 6.28 -11.28
C TRP A 100 19.01 7.21 -12.23
N PRO A 101 18.25 8.23 -11.77
CA PRO A 101 17.31 9.00 -12.56
C PRO A 101 17.96 10.17 -13.31
N GLU A 102 19.02 10.77 -12.75
CA GLU A 102 19.97 11.65 -13.44
C GLU A 102 20.51 10.97 -14.72
N GLY A 103 20.56 9.63 -14.71
CA GLY A 103 20.79 8.81 -15.88
C GLY A 103 19.52 8.48 -16.68
N ALA A 104 18.53 7.88 -16.03
CA ALA A 104 17.42 7.19 -16.68
C ALA A 104 16.32 8.08 -17.26
N GLN A 105 16.26 9.38 -16.92
CA GLN A 105 15.27 10.29 -17.48
C GLN A 105 15.64 10.63 -18.94
N GLY A 106 14.78 10.24 -19.89
CA GLY A 106 14.95 10.53 -21.31
C GLY A 106 16.12 9.83 -22.02
N ASN A 107 16.89 8.96 -21.35
CA ASN A 107 18.04 8.28 -21.95
C ASN A 107 17.98 6.75 -21.76
N PRO A 108 17.54 5.97 -22.78
CA PRO A 108 17.42 4.51 -22.69
C PRO A 108 18.76 3.81 -22.39
N LYS A 109 19.90 4.34 -22.85
CA LYS A 109 21.24 3.74 -22.64
C LYS A 109 21.64 3.70 -21.16
N LYS A 110 20.98 4.48 -20.30
CA LYS A 110 21.24 4.57 -18.87
C LYS A 110 20.20 3.82 -18.02
N GLY A 111 19.26 3.08 -18.62
CA GLY A 111 18.25 2.31 -17.89
C GLY A 111 18.82 1.27 -16.92
N CYS A 112 20.00 0.68 -17.22
CA CYS A 112 20.65 -0.32 -16.36
C CYS A 112 21.19 0.22 -15.03
N TYR A 113 21.26 1.55 -14.85
CA TYR A 113 21.98 2.16 -13.71
C TYR A 113 21.37 1.81 -12.35
N LEU A 114 20.10 1.38 -12.29
CA LEU A 114 19.48 0.89 -11.06
C LEU A 114 20.22 -0.34 -10.50
N CYS A 115 20.73 -1.24 -11.35
CA CYS A 115 21.39 -2.49 -10.94
C CYS A 115 22.90 -2.53 -11.22
N ALA A 116 23.54 -1.38 -11.46
CA ALA A 116 24.93 -1.30 -11.90
C ALA A 116 25.71 -0.16 -11.24
N ALA A 117 27.00 -0.41 -11.00
CA ALA A 117 27.92 0.43 -10.26
C ALA A 117 29.04 0.94 -11.17
N THR A 118 29.30 2.24 -11.18
CA THR A 118 30.49 2.84 -11.79
C THR A 118 31.65 2.72 -10.80
N CYS A 119 32.73 2.02 -11.17
CA CYS A 119 33.93 1.92 -10.35
C CYS A 119 34.58 3.31 -10.14
N SER A 120 34.96 3.63 -8.91
CA SER A 120 35.67 4.88 -8.58
C SER A 120 37.04 4.96 -9.26
N SER A 121 37.81 3.86 -9.25
CA SER A 121 39.17 3.78 -9.79
C SER A 121 39.23 3.82 -11.33
N CYS A 122 38.56 2.88 -12.02
CA CYS A 122 38.68 2.71 -13.47
C CYS A 122 37.45 3.18 -14.29
N LYS A 123 36.44 3.76 -13.64
CA LYS A 123 35.16 4.21 -14.24
C LYS A 123 34.33 3.13 -14.97
N ALA A 124 34.76 1.87 -14.99
CA ALA A 124 34.02 0.79 -15.63
C ALA A 124 32.68 0.49 -14.93
N LEU A 125 31.60 0.38 -15.71
CA LEU A 125 30.26 0.08 -15.23
C LEU A 125 30.07 -1.45 -15.07
N THR A 126 29.83 -1.89 -13.84
CA THR A 126 29.72 -3.31 -13.45
C THR A 126 28.32 -3.61 -12.93
N CYS A 127 27.68 -4.70 -13.37
CA CYS A 127 26.40 -5.11 -12.80
C CYS A 127 26.59 -5.69 -11.39
N LEU A 128 25.80 -5.22 -10.41
CA LEU A 128 25.81 -5.72 -9.04
C LEU A 128 25.16 -7.09 -8.87
N GLY A 129 24.44 -7.58 -9.89
CA GLY A 129 23.98 -8.96 -9.96
C GLY A 129 25.13 -9.92 -10.32
N CYS A 130 25.53 -9.93 -11.59
CA CYS A 130 26.48 -10.92 -12.11
C CYS A 130 27.97 -10.57 -11.96
N GLY A 131 28.32 -9.37 -11.48
CA GLY A 131 29.71 -8.90 -11.36
C GLY A 131 30.45 -8.71 -12.69
N ARG A 132 29.75 -8.70 -13.83
CA ARG A 132 30.31 -8.54 -15.18
C ARG A 132 30.02 -7.15 -15.76
N LYS A 133 30.62 -6.84 -16.92
CA LYS A 133 30.26 -5.69 -17.75
C LYS A 133 28.75 -5.70 -18.01
N VAL A 134 28.11 -4.54 -17.84
CA VAL A 134 26.66 -4.39 -18.05
C VAL A 134 26.29 -4.71 -19.49
N ARG A 135 25.33 -5.62 -19.68
CA ARG A 135 24.60 -5.84 -20.93
C ARG A 135 23.47 -4.84 -20.99
N GLN A 136 23.47 -3.96 -22.00
CA GLN A 136 22.34 -3.10 -22.32
C GLN A 136 21.29 -3.91 -23.09
N SER A 137 20.04 -3.87 -22.66
CA SER A 137 18.92 -4.38 -23.46
C SER A 137 18.72 -3.51 -24.69
N LYS A 138 18.31 -4.15 -25.80
CA LYS A 138 17.82 -3.44 -26.98
C LYS A 138 16.51 -2.69 -26.70
N ASN A 139 15.72 -3.19 -25.74
CA ASN A 139 14.36 -2.74 -25.43
C ASN A 139 14.22 -2.46 -23.92
N PRO A 140 14.79 -1.35 -23.40
CA PRO A 140 14.56 -0.93 -22.03
C PRO A 140 13.08 -0.56 -21.81
N HIS A 141 12.59 -0.72 -20.59
CA HIS A 141 11.20 -0.43 -20.26
C HIS A 141 11.02 1.04 -19.86
N GLU A 142 10.27 1.79 -20.67
CA GLU A 142 9.87 3.16 -20.31
C GLU A 142 8.63 3.15 -19.39
N ILE A 143 8.69 3.93 -18.31
CA ILE A 143 7.58 4.28 -17.43
C ILE A 143 7.65 5.80 -17.21
N GLU A 144 6.71 6.53 -17.81
CA GLU A 144 6.60 8.01 -17.73
C GLU A 144 7.89 8.79 -18.02
N GLY A 145 8.63 8.42 -19.08
CA GLY A 145 9.90 9.06 -19.45
C GLY A 145 11.14 8.56 -18.69
N TYR A 146 10.99 7.60 -17.77
CA TYR A 146 12.08 6.94 -17.05
C TYR A 146 12.29 5.54 -17.60
N TYR A 147 13.54 5.22 -17.95
CA TYR A 147 13.91 3.91 -18.47
C TYR A 147 14.42 3.00 -17.33
N ILE A 148 13.84 1.81 -17.19
CA ILE A 148 14.40 0.70 -16.41
C ILE A 148 14.92 -0.38 -17.34
N ASP A 149 16.11 -0.87 -17.03
CA ASP A 149 16.71 -2.04 -17.64
C ASP A 149 17.54 -2.83 -16.61
N TRP A 150 17.84 -4.09 -16.90
CA TRP A 150 18.64 -4.95 -16.01
C TRP A 150 19.52 -5.93 -16.80
N CYS A 151 20.75 -6.12 -16.35
CA CYS A 151 21.72 -6.98 -17.04
C CYS A 151 21.48 -8.49 -16.87
N CYS A 152 20.85 -8.91 -15.76
CA CYS A 152 20.59 -10.31 -15.41
C CYS A 152 19.46 -10.43 -14.37
N GLY A 153 19.04 -11.66 -14.03
CA GLY A 153 18.04 -11.94 -12.99
C GLY A 153 18.41 -11.34 -11.64
N ASP A 154 19.62 -11.57 -11.16
CA ASP A 154 20.11 -11.02 -9.88
C ASP A 154 20.16 -9.48 -9.88
N GLY A 155 20.50 -8.87 -11.02
CA GLY A 155 20.49 -7.42 -11.18
C GLY A 155 19.07 -6.85 -11.10
N ARG A 156 18.11 -7.54 -11.74
CA ARG A 156 16.68 -7.23 -11.64
C ARG A 156 16.20 -7.32 -10.19
N LEU A 157 16.53 -8.41 -9.50
CA LEU A 157 16.17 -8.65 -8.10
C LEU A 157 16.78 -7.59 -7.16
N PHE A 158 18.05 -7.22 -7.36
CA PHE A 158 18.70 -6.14 -6.62
C PHE A 158 18.03 -4.78 -6.86
N GLY A 159 17.56 -4.51 -8.08
CA GLY A 159 16.79 -3.31 -8.39
C GLY A 159 15.40 -3.28 -7.73
N ILE A 160 14.74 -4.44 -7.60
CA ILE A 160 13.49 -4.57 -6.80
C ILE A 160 13.78 -4.26 -5.34
N TRP A 161 14.83 -4.86 -4.75
CA TRP A 161 15.23 -4.57 -3.38
C TRP A 161 15.50 -3.08 -3.15
N LEU A 162 16.23 -2.42 -4.05
CA LEU A 162 16.50 -0.98 -3.97
C LEU A 162 15.21 -0.13 -3.91
N LEU A 163 14.24 -0.45 -4.77
CA LEU A 163 12.93 0.22 -4.81
C LEU A 163 12.14 -0.01 -3.51
N LEU A 164 12.09 -1.25 -3.02
CA LEU A 164 11.38 -1.60 -1.78
C LEU A 164 12.06 -1.00 -0.54
N ALA A 165 13.38 -1.09 -0.42
CA ALA A 165 14.13 -0.49 0.68
C ALA A 165 14.07 1.05 0.68
N ARG A 166 13.90 1.68 -0.49
CA ARG A 166 13.60 3.11 -0.58
C ARG A 166 12.16 3.40 -0.15
N TYR A 167 11.20 2.59 -0.59
CA TYR A 167 9.79 2.69 -0.18
C TYR A 167 9.65 2.63 1.34
N ASP A 168 10.17 1.56 1.97
CA ASP A 168 10.07 1.32 3.41
C ASP A 168 10.58 2.53 4.22
N ARG A 169 11.74 3.09 3.83
CA ARG A 169 12.32 4.25 4.50
C ARG A 169 11.43 5.49 4.43
N VAL A 170 10.74 5.69 3.31
CA VAL A 170 9.84 6.83 3.11
C VAL A 170 8.54 6.62 3.91
N GLU A 171 7.96 5.42 3.85
CA GLU A 171 6.77 5.02 4.59
C GLU A 171 6.96 5.11 6.12
N ILE A 172 8.06 4.57 6.66
CA ILE A 172 8.40 4.67 8.09
C ILE A 172 8.51 6.15 8.53
N ARG A 173 9.11 7.02 7.70
CA ARG A 173 9.18 8.46 7.99
C ARG A 173 7.80 9.11 7.99
N TRP A 174 6.91 8.75 7.06
CA TRP A 174 5.54 9.26 7.03
C TRP A 174 4.72 8.83 8.26
N GLN A 175 4.85 7.58 8.68
CA GLN A 175 4.20 7.05 9.88
C GLN A 175 4.66 7.79 11.15
N ALA A 176 5.97 7.96 11.34
CA ALA A 176 6.53 8.74 12.45
C ALA A 176 6.10 10.23 12.45
N SER A 177 6.01 10.83 11.26
CA SER A 177 5.53 12.22 11.11
C SER A 177 4.07 12.35 11.53
N SER A 178 3.24 11.36 11.19
CA SER A 178 1.80 11.37 11.48
C SER A 178 1.54 11.26 12.99
N SER A 179 2.21 10.33 13.69
CA SER A 179 2.03 10.10 15.14
C SER A 179 2.37 11.33 15.99
N THR A 180 3.36 12.12 15.59
CA THR A 180 3.75 13.34 16.32
C THR A 180 2.63 14.38 16.32
N THR A 181 1.85 14.46 15.23
CA THR A 181 0.85 15.52 15.06
C THR A 181 -0.38 15.33 15.95
N GLU A 182 -0.83 14.09 16.19
CA GLU A 182 -2.07 13.84 16.95
C GLU A 182 -1.93 14.23 18.43
N ASN A 183 -0.79 13.91 19.05
CA ASN A 183 -0.52 14.20 20.46
C ASN A 183 -0.41 15.70 20.80
N THR A 184 -0.15 16.57 19.81
CA THR A 184 -0.04 18.01 20.08
C THR A 184 -1.42 18.68 20.19
N TYR A 185 -2.46 18.15 19.53
CA TYR A 185 -3.81 18.75 19.56
C TYR A 185 -4.58 18.45 20.85
N THR A 186 -4.30 17.35 21.52
CA THR A 186 -4.92 17.02 22.82
C THR A 186 -4.35 17.91 23.92
N LEU A 187 -3.02 18.01 24.03
CA LEU A 187 -2.36 18.81 25.08
C LEU A 187 -2.55 20.34 24.93
N ALA A 188 -2.84 20.84 23.73
CA ALA A 188 -3.09 22.26 23.50
C ALA A 188 -4.52 22.71 23.82
N ARG A 189 -5.46 21.78 24.07
CA ARG A 189 -6.88 22.13 24.29
C ARG A 189 -7.20 22.48 25.75
N ASP A 190 -6.42 21.98 26.70
CA ASP A 190 -6.73 22.07 28.14
C ASP A 190 -6.04 23.25 28.87
N LYS A 191 -5.47 24.22 28.13
CA LYS A 191 -4.74 25.38 28.73
C LYS A 191 -5.33 26.76 28.47
N ASN A 192 -6.48 26.86 27.81
CA ASN A 192 -7.23 28.12 27.78
C ASN A 192 -8.12 28.24 29.01
N GLY A 193 -7.45 28.47 30.15
CA GLY A 193 -8.07 29.21 31.24
C GLY A 193 -8.47 30.59 30.76
N GLU A 194 -9.67 30.99 31.18
CA GLU A 194 -10.38 32.22 30.90
C GLU A 194 -9.48 33.48 31.04
N SER A 195 -9.03 34.03 29.92
CA SER A 195 -8.21 35.24 29.87
C SER A 195 -8.74 36.19 28.80
N SER A 196 -9.63 37.08 29.23
CA SER A 196 -10.14 38.18 28.42
C SER A 196 -9.03 39.21 28.18
N ARG A 197 -8.56 39.36 26.94
CA ARG A 197 -7.96 40.61 26.44
C ARG A 197 -8.08 40.77 24.93
N LYS A 198 -8.61 41.93 24.54
CA LYS A 198 -8.74 42.40 23.16
C LYS A 198 -7.40 42.96 22.67
N THR A 199 -6.94 42.51 21.50
CA THR A 199 -6.36 43.29 20.36
C THR A 199 -5.89 42.26 19.33
N GLN A 200 -6.44 42.23 18.10
CA GLN A 200 -5.91 42.98 16.95
C GLN A 200 -4.38 42.84 16.78
N ASP A 201 -3.94 41.78 16.08
CA ASP A 201 -3.05 41.99 14.92
C ASP A 201 -2.90 40.76 13.99
N SER A 202 -3.62 40.82 12.87
CA SER A 202 -3.07 40.83 11.49
C SER A 202 -1.93 39.88 11.05
N ARG A 203 -1.58 38.82 11.78
CA ARG A 203 -0.57 37.84 11.32
C ARG A 203 -1.15 36.90 10.28
N GLY A 204 -0.98 37.29 9.02
CA GLY A 204 -1.52 36.61 7.85
C GLY A 204 -1.22 35.12 7.82
N ILE A 205 -2.26 34.32 7.55
CA ILE A 205 -2.13 32.91 7.21
C ILE A 205 -1.47 32.87 5.83
N GLY A 206 -0.15 32.69 5.81
CA GLY A 206 0.64 32.59 4.59
C GLY A 206 0.19 31.40 3.74
N TYR A 207 -0.67 31.68 2.75
CA TYR A 207 -0.87 30.79 1.62
C TYR A 207 0.43 30.79 0.83
N ALA A 208 1.28 29.79 1.08
CA ALA A 208 2.52 29.61 0.34
C ALA A 208 2.20 29.61 -1.15
N ASP A 209 2.92 30.46 -1.89
CA ASP A 209 2.60 30.83 -3.27
C ASP A 209 2.37 29.61 -4.15
N ASN A 210 1.32 29.67 -4.97
CA ASN A 210 0.84 28.63 -5.87
C ASN A 210 1.72 28.53 -7.14
N SER A 211 3.01 28.81 -6.96
CA SER A 211 4.06 28.75 -7.96
C SER A 211 4.08 27.37 -8.60
N ARG A 212 3.90 27.33 -9.92
CA ARG A 212 3.82 26.10 -10.71
C ARG A 212 5.19 25.46 -10.93
N ILE A 213 6.00 25.38 -9.87
CA ILE A 213 7.22 24.57 -9.83
C ILE A 213 6.78 23.16 -10.20
N ARG A 214 7.32 22.62 -11.29
CA ARG A 214 7.00 21.27 -11.77
C ARG A 214 7.53 20.27 -10.75
N TYR A 215 6.70 19.96 -9.76
CA TYR A 215 7.03 19.00 -8.71
C TYR A 215 7.30 17.66 -9.37
N SER A 216 8.56 17.24 -9.35
CA SER A 216 8.94 15.91 -9.75
C SER A 216 8.63 14.97 -8.56
N PRO A 217 7.78 13.94 -8.69
CA PRO A 217 7.43 13.04 -7.57
C PRO A 217 8.62 12.16 -7.18
N PHE A 218 9.41 11.87 -8.20
CA PHE A 218 10.78 11.45 -8.17
C PHE A 218 11.66 12.27 -7.21
N ALA A 219 11.36 13.54 -6.91
CA ALA A 219 12.09 14.27 -5.88
C ALA A 219 11.94 13.64 -4.49
N THR A 220 10.76 13.13 -4.13
CA THR A 220 10.60 12.32 -2.90
C THR A 220 11.28 10.95 -3.04
N LEU A 221 11.32 10.38 -4.25
CA LEU A 221 12.01 9.11 -4.52
C LEU A 221 13.55 9.23 -4.42
N PHE A 222 14.12 10.41 -4.69
CA PHE A 222 15.55 10.59 -4.95
C PHE A 222 16.27 11.61 -4.04
N TYR A 223 15.57 12.62 -3.53
CA TYR A 223 16.16 13.67 -2.68
C TYR A 223 15.64 13.58 -1.24
N ASP A 224 16.54 13.14 -0.37
CA ASP A 224 16.34 13.05 1.09
C ASP A 224 17.11 14.17 1.82
N GLY A 225 17.43 15.27 1.11
CA GLY A 225 18.41 16.26 1.52
C GLY A 225 17.84 17.35 2.45
N PRO A 226 18.48 17.64 3.60
CA PRO A 226 18.09 18.74 4.50
C PRO A 226 18.47 20.14 3.97
N GLY A 227 18.68 20.28 2.64
CA GLY A 227 19.24 21.47 1.99
C GLY A 227 18.46 21.95 0.77
N SER A 228 17.23 21.46 0.54
CA SER A 228 16.29 22.21 -0.29
C SER A 228 15.83 23.43 0.52
N PRO A 229 15.87 24.67 -0.02
CA PRO A 229 15.63 25.89 0.74
C PRO A 229 14.15 26.01 1.16
N SER A 230 13.81 25.32 2.25
CA SER A 230 12.50 25.30 2.86
C SER A 230 12.46 26.19 4.10
N VAL A 231 12.73 27.48 3.88
CA VAL A 231 12.65 28.56 4.90
C VAL A 231 11.25 28.66 5.56
N SER A 232 10.26 27.91 5.03
CA SER A 232 8.87 27.86 5.49
C SER A 232 8.38 26.49 6.01
N LEU A 233 9.24 25.47 6.20
CA LEU A 233 8.85 24.12 6.65
C LEU A 233 9.39 23.66 8.03
N ASN A 234 9.60 24.59 8.98
CA ASN A 234 9.57 24.24 10.41
C ASN A 234 8.15 23.93 10.94
N ARG A 235 7.13 23.95 10.05
CA ARG A 235 5.81 23.42 10.34
C ARG A 235 5.79 21.93 9.97
N PRO A 236 5.47 21.00 10.91
CA PRO A 236 5.24 19.61 10.55
C PRO A 236 4.25 19.52 9.40
N LEU A 237 4.59 18.76 8.35
CA LEU A 237 3.73 18.59 7.18
C LEU A 237 2.39 17.98 7.63
N ARG A 238 1.36 18.82 7.72
CA ARG A 238 0.01 18.40 8.13
C ARG A 238 -0.69 17.71 6.96
N PHE A 239 -0.35 16.46 6.74
CA PHE A 239 -1.00 15.59 5.75
C PHE A 239 -2.48 15.39 6.12
N ARG A 240 -3.38 16.16 5.48
CA ARG A 240 -4.83 16.07 5.68
C ARG A 240 -5.50 15.57 4.40
N GLY A 241 -5.53 14.25 4.26
CA GLY A 241 -6.21 13.54 3.17
C GLY A 241 -5.37 13.38 1.91
N SER A 242 -4.60 12.28 1.85
CA SER A 242 -3.89 11.76 0.67
C SER A 242 -3.29 12.83 -0.25
N ASP A 243 -2.08 13.29 0.06
CA ASP A 243 -1.35 14.18 -0.82
C ASP A 243 -1.17 13.51 -2.20
N GLU A 244 -1.54 14.22 -3.27
CA GLU A 244 -1.39 13.72 -4.65
C GLU A 244 0.07 13.30 -4.95
N ARG A 245 1.02 13.91 -4.23
CA ARG A 245 2.46 13.61 -4.25
C ARG A 245 2.82 12.25 -3.64
N GLU A 246 2.14 11.87 -2.56
CA GLU A 246 2.29 10.56 -1.91
C GLU A 246 1.76 9.49 -2.88
N ASP A 247 0.56 9.69 -3.41
CA ASP A 247 -0.06 8.78 -4.37
C ASP A 247 0.78 8.56 -5.62
N GLU A 248 1.37 9.63 -6.16
CA GLU A 248 2.18 9.55 -7.37
C GLU A 248 3.51 8.83 -7.11
N PHE A 249 4.14 9.03 -5.94
CA PHE A 249 5.29 8.22 -5.52
C PHE A 249 4.92 6.74 -5.35
N VAL A 250 3.84 6.45 -4.61
CA VAL A 250 3.39 5.09 -4.30
C VAL A 250 3.02 4.35 -5.60
N GLY A 251 2.26 5.01 -6.49
CA GLY A 251 1.87 4.48 -7.79
C GLY A 251 3.07 4.17 -8.69
N LYS A 252 4.08 5.06 -8.70
CA LYS A 252 5.33 4.83 -9.44
C LYS A 252 6.09 3.62 -8.90
N VAL A 253 6.21 3.46 -7.59
CA VAL A 253 6.85 2.25 -7.01
C VAL A 253 6.05 0.99 -7.37
N PHE A 254 4.72 1.01 -7.34
CA PHE A 254 3.89 -0.11 -7.79
C PHE A 254 4.13 -0.45 -9.27
N ASP A 255 4.16 0.54 -10.18
CA ASP A 255 4.37 0.31 -11.61
C ASP A 255 5.79 -0.21 -11.91
N PHE A 256 6.83 0.37 -11.27
CA PHE A 256 8.20 -0.11 -11.42
C PHE A 256 8.37 -1.54 -10.89
N VAL A 257 7.93 -1.83 -9.65
CA VAL A 257 8.02 -3.18 -9.08
C VAL A 257 7.17 -4.17 -9.88
N GLY A 258 5.95 -3.80 -10.27
CA GLY A 258 5.07 -4.62 -11.12
C GLY A 258 5.67 -4.95 -12.49
N ARG A 259 6.41 -4.01 -13.11
CA ARG A 259 7.16 -4.25 -14.35
C ARG A 259 8.39 -5.14 -14.10
N MET A 260 9.04 -4.98 -12.96
CA MET A 260 10.20 -5.76 -12.55
C MET A 260 9.88 -7.15 -12.00
N ILE A 261 8.62 -7.50 -11.69
CA ILE A 261 8.26 -8.89 -11.39
C ILE A 261 8.21 -9.73 -12.70
N PRO A 262 8.80 -10.94 -12.75
CA PRO A 262 8.73 -11.80 -13.93
C PRO A 262 7.29 -12.13 -14.39
N GLY A 263 7.12 -12.50 -15.66
CA GLY A 263 5.83 -12.98 -16.16
C GLY A 263 5.55 -14.41 -15.68
N PRO A 264 4.28 -14.85 -15.60
CA PRO A 264 3.92 -16.18 -15.07
C PRO A 264 4.46 -17.37 -15.89
N ALA A 265 5.02 -17.12 -17.08
CA ALA A 265 5.77 -18.11 -17.85
C ALA A 265 7.17 -18.44 -17.27
N ASN A 266 7.69 -17.62 -16.34
CA ASN A 266 8.97 -17.86 -15.69
C ASN A 266 8.72 -18.77 -14.48
N LYS A 267 8.99 -20.07 -14.64
CA LYS A 267 8.97 -21.03 -13.53
C LYS A 267 10.18 -20.79 -12.61
N ASN A 268 10.05 -21.17 -11.33
CA ASN A 268 11.11 -21.16 -10.33
C ASN A 268 11.62 -19.73 -10.05
N LEU A 269 10.81 -18.90 -9.41
CA LEU A 269 11.30 -17.60 -8.93
C LEU A 269 12.37 -17.77 -7.84
N PRO A 270 13.34 -16.85 -7.75
CA PRO A 270 14.23 -16.76 -6.59
C PRO A 270 13.40 -16.55 -5.31
N SER A 271 13.65 -17.35 -4.28
CA SER A 271 12.94 -17.26 -2.99
C SER A 271 13.17 -15.90 -2.32
N GLU A 272 14.29 -15.25 -2.62
CA GLU A 272 14.62 -13.88 -2.27
C GLU A 272 13.57 -12.87 -2.75
N LEU A 273 12.98 -13.07 -3.93
CA LEU A 273 11.96 -12.15 -4.47
C LEU A 273 10.69 -12.20 -3.63
N HIS A 274 10.26 -13.42 -3.28
CA HIS A 274 9.14 -13.64 -2.37
C HIS A 274 9.44 -13.02 -1.00
N ALA A 275 10.59 -13.35 -0.42
CA ALA A 275 11.05 -12.83 0.86
C ALA A 275 11.09 -11.29 0.92
N MET A 276 11.62 -10.62 -0.11
CA MET A 276 11.64 -9.15 -0.20
C MET A 276 10.23 -8.54 -0.22
N LEU A 277 9.31 -9.13 -0.97
CA LEU A 277 7.92 -8.68 -1.05
C LEU A 277 7.13 -8.97 0.23
N GLN A 278 7.40 -10.11 0.88
CA GLN A 278 6.83 -10.50 2.17
C GLN A 278 7.28 -9.54 3.28
N LEU A 279 8.56 -9.17 3.30
CA LEU A 279 9.18 -8.32 4.33
C LEU A 279 8.91 -6.82 4.15
N GLY A 280 8.93 -6.30 2.91
CA GLY A 280 8.76 -4.87 2.62
C GLY A 280 7.33 -4.33 2.86
N LEU A 281 7.19 -3.04 3.13
CA LEU A 281 5.92 -2.39 3.47
C LEU A 281 5.00 -2.12 2.26
N LEU A 282 5.50 -2.35 1.04
CA LEU A 282 4.76 -2.03 -0.19
C LEU A 282 3.41 -2.76 -0.29
N LEU A 283 3.35 -4.05 0.08
CA LEU A 283 2.12 -4.83 0.04
C LEU A 283 1.13 -4.46 1.15
N ASP A 284 1.60 -3.85 2.24
CA ASP A 284 0.75 -3.31 3.29
C ASP A 284 0.03 -2.05 2.81
N LYS A 285 0.73 -1.16 2.11
CA LYS A 285 0.10 -0.02 1.41
C LYS A 285 -0.94 -0.46 0.39
N VAL A 286 -0.66 -1.51 -0.39
CA VAL A 286 -1.63 -2.11 -1.32
C VAL A 286 -2.90 -2.55 -0.59
N ALA A 287 -2.76 -3.28 0.52
CA ALA A 287 -3.92 -3.73 1.29
C ALA A 287 -4.71 -2.57 1.91
N ASP A 288 -4.03 -1.54 2.43
CA ASP A 288 -4.70 -0.39 3.04
C ASP A 288 -5.44 0.48 2.00
N LEU A 289 -4.92 0.57 0.77
CA LEU A 289 -5.69 1.11 -0.36
C LEU A 289 -6.91 0.22 -0.67
N LEU A 290 -6.73 -1.10 -0.80
CA LEU A 290 -7.83 -2.01 -1.16
C LEU A 290 -8.91 -2.18 -0.07
N ARG A 291 -8.57 -1.92 1.20
CA ARG A 291 -9.51 -1.86 2.33
C ARG A 291 -10.40 -0.61 2.31
N ASN A 292 -10.04 0.41 1.53
CA ASN A 292 -10.78 1.66 1.46
C ASN A 292 -12.11 1.48 0.70
N ASP A 293 -13.22 1.61 1.41
CA ASP A 293 -14.58 1.48 0.88
C ASP A 293 -15.10 2.77 0.22
N SER A 294 -14.40 3.90 0.42
CA SER A 294 -14.79 5.19 -0.13
C SER A 294 -14.52 5.27 -1.63
N LEU A 295 -15.58 5.06 -2.41
CA LEU A 295 -15.57 5.26 -3.85
C LEU A 295 -15.13 6.67 -4.29
N ASP A 296 -15.26 7.68 -3.42
CA ASP A 296 -14.74 9.03 -3.67
C ASP A 296 -13.21 9.03 -3.62
N ASN A 297 -12.62 8.37 -2.62
CA ASN A 297 -11.18 8.19 -2.49
C ASN A 297 -10.61 7.43 -3.70
N VAL A 298 -11.21 6.29 -4.06
CA VAL A 298 -10.84 5.49 -5.24
C VAL A 298 -10.92 6.32 -6.54
N THR A 299 -12.00 7.11 -6.70
CA THR A 299 -12.20 7.92 -7.92
C THR A 299 -11.24 9.11 -8.00
N LYS A 300 -10.98 9.79 -6.89
CA LYS A 300 -10.00 10.89 -6.78
C LYS A 300 -8.58 10.38 -7.09
N ARG A 301 -8.19 9.28 -6.43
CA ARG A 301 -6.84 8.71 -6.45
C ARG A 301 -6.68 7.60 -7.49
N ARG A 302 -7.47 7.64 -8.57
CA ARG A 302 -7.60 6.55 -9.57
C ARG A 302 -6.29 5.95 -10.09
N HIS A 303 -5.20 6.74 -10.10
CA HIS A 303 -3.91 6.34 -10.64
C HIS A 303 -3.20 5.36 -9.69
N VAL A 304 -3.03 5.68 -8.40
CA VAL A 304 -2.41 4.78 -7.42
C VAL A 304 -3.22 3.50 -7.22
N TYR A 305 -4.55 3.58 -7.26
CA TYR A 305 -5.40 2.38 -7.24
C TYR A 305 -5.22 1.52 -8.49
N LYS A 306 -5.13 2.11 -9.69
CA LYS A 306 -4.87 1.36 -10.93
C LYS A 306 -3.51 0.66 -10.88
N ALA A 307 -2.47 1.33 -10.39
CA ALA A 307 -1.14 0.75 -10.21
C ALA A 307 -1.15 -0.38 -9.16
N ALA A 308 -1.86 -0.20 -8.03
CA ALA A 308 -2.07 -1.23 -7.02
C ALA A 308 -2.77 -2.48 -7.58
N PHE A 309 -3.86 -2.30 -8.34
CA PHE A 309 -4.54 -3.41 -9.03
C PHE A 309 -3.63 -4.09 -10.05
N GLY A 310 -2.79 -3.33 -10.77
CA GLY A 310 -1.79 -3.86 -11.70
C GLY A 310 -0.76 -4.77 -11.00
N LEU A 311 -0.23 -4.31 -9.86
CA LEU A 311 0.69 -5.09 -9.02
C LEU A 311 0.01 -6.35 -8.44
N VAL A 312 -1.21 -6.24 -7.93
CA VAL A 312 -1.96 -7.40 -7.40
C VAL A 312 -2.29 -8.42 -8.48
N ALA A 313 -2.74 -7.98 -9.67
CA ALA A 313 -2.98 -8.87 -10.79
C ALA A 313 -1.69 -9.56 -11.26
N LYS A 314 -0.56 -8.84 -11.22
CA LYS A 314 0.76 -9.39 -11.52
C LYS A 314 1.17 -10.49 -10.54
N LEU A 315 1.09 -10.22 -9.24
CA LEU A 315 1.41 -11.20 -8.18
C LEU A 315 0.46 -12.41 -8.23
N GLY A 316 -0.85 -12.16 -8.29
CA GLY A 316 -1.87 -13.20 -8.34
C GLY A 316 -1.87 -14.05 -9.62
N SER A 317 -1.22 -13.59 -10.70
CA SER A 317 -0.99 -14.39 -11.91
C SER A 317 0.15 -15.41 -11.76
N HIS A 318 1.03 -15.25 -10.77
CA HIS A 318 2.22 -16.06 -10.61
C HIS A 318 2.01 -17.14 -9.52
N PRO A 319 2.25 -18.44 -9.79
CA PRO A 319 2.04 -19.49 -8.79
C PRO A 319 2.88 -19.25 -7.52
N ASP A 320 4.17 -18.97 -7.69
CA ASP A 320 5.12 -18.75 -6.59
C ASP A 320 4.91 -17.44 -5.78
N LEU A 321 3.95 -16.57 -6.14
CA LEU A 321 3.68 -15.29 -5.45
C LEU A 321 2.19 -15.07 -5.10
N ILE A 322 1.31 -16.04 -5.41
CA ILE A 322 -0.14 -15.91 -5.20
C ILE A 322 -0.52 -15.90 -3.72
N ASP A 323 0.31 -16.52 -2.88
CA ASP A 323 0.21 -16.58 -1.43
C ASP A 323 0.45 -15.20 -0.79
N LEU A 324 1.34 -14.36 -1.35
CA LEU A 324 1.53 -12.97 -0.91
C LEU A 324 0.27 -12.11 -1.07
N VAL A 325 -0.67 -12.53 -1.92
CA VAL A 325 -1.97 -11.87 -2.16
C VAL A 325 -3.10 -12.51 -1.33
N LYS A 326 -3.07 -13.83 -1.13
CA LYS A 326 -4.14 -14.60 -0.47
C LYS A 326 -3.92 -14.90 1.02
N GLY A 327 -2.66 -15.02 1.43
CA GLY A 327 -2.26 -15.51 2.74
C GLY A 327 -2.42 -14.48 3.85
N ALA A 328 -2.46 -14.97 5.09
CA ALA A 328 -2.22 -14.13 6.24
C ALA A 328 -0.81 -13.54 6.15
N ARG A 329 -0.66 -12.27 6.55
CA ARG A 329 0.62 -11.58 6.53
C ARG A 329 1.03 -11.21 7.95
N TYR A 330 2.31 -11.37 8.23
CA TYR A 330 2.90 -10.89 9.48
C TYR A 330 2.72 -9.39 9.68
N HIS A 331 2.58 -9.02 10.95
CA HIS A 331 2.27 -7.66 11.37
C HIS A 331 3.52 -6.82 11.56
N LYS A 332 3.72 -5.83 10.70
CA LYS A 332 4.98 -5.07 10.56
C LYS A 332 5.06 -3.79 11.39
N GLN A 333 4.30 -3.67 12.48
CA GLN A 333 4.17 -2.43 13.27
C GLN A 333 5.50 -1.82 13.76
N GLN A 334 6.55 -2.63 13.92
CA GLN A 334 7.89 -2.20 14.32
C GLN A 334 8.97 -2.69 13.34
N THR A 335 8.63 -2.95 12.05
CA THR A 335 9.67 -3.32 11.08
C THR A 335 10.62 -2.13 10.85
N PRO A 336 11.94 -2.32 10.89
CA PRO A 336 12.90 -1.29 10.51
C PRO A 336 13.07 -1.23 8.97
N GLY A 337 12.28 -2.02 8.23
CA GLY A 337 12.27 -2.12 6.76
C GLY A 337 13.34 -3.08 6.20
N LEU A 338 13.46 -3.11 4.87
CA LEU A 338 14.44 -3.93 4.17
C LEU A 338 15.88 -3.38 4.20
N LYS A 339 16.07 -2.06 4.39
CA LYS A 339 17.41 -1.45 4.36
C LYS A 339 18.36 -1.99 5.45
N PRO A 340 17.97 -2.12 6.74
CA PRO A 340 18.84 -2.65 7.79
C PRO A 340 19.40 -4.05 7.50
N LEU A 341 18.72 -4.85 6.67
CA LEU A 341 19.17 -6.20 6.30
C LEU A 341 20.45 -6.20 5.44
N SER A 342 20.88 -5.05 4.90
CA SER A 342 22.17 -4.93 4.21
C SER A 342 23.36 -4.67 5.15
N SER A 343 23.11 -4.35 6.43
CA SER A 343 24.18 -4.07 7.39
C SER A 343 24.74 -5.37 7.96
N SER A 344 26.03 -5.64 7.71
CA SER A 344 26.77 -6.75 8.33
C SER A 344 27.12 -6.49 9.79
N LYS A 345 27.16 -5.22 10.22
CA LYS A 345 27.31 -4.85 11.63
C LYS A 345 25.99 -5.14 12.37
N PRO A 346 26.01 -5.85 13.51
CA PRO A 346 24.82 -5.99 14.35
C PRO A 346 24.33 -4.60 14.76
N LEU A 347 23.00 -4.39 14.74
CA LEU A 347 22.39 -3.11 15.12
C LEU A 347 22.63 -2.83 16.61
N HIS A 348 23.67 -2.06 16.91
CA HIS A 348 23.93 -1.51 18.25
C HIS A 348 23.70 0.01 18.32
N GLU A 349 23.25 0.63 17.23
CA GLU A 349 22.76 2.02 17.21
C GLU A 349 21.33 2.05 17.76
N SER A 350 21.15 2.71 18.90
CA SER A 350 19.86 2.84 19.58
C SER A 350 18.79 3.49 18.69
N PRO A 351 17.55 2.97 18.65
CA PRO A 351 16.46 3.62 17.94
C PRO A 351 16.08 4.95 18.60
N PRO A 352 15.56 5.94 17.84
CA PRO A 352 15.01 7.15 18.43
C PRO A 352 13.80 6.81 19.31
N LEU A 353 13.84 7.29 20.57
CA LEU A 353 12.90 6.98 21.64
C LEU A 353 11.43 7.30 21.25
N LEU A 354 10.62 6.26 20.99
CA LEU A 354 9.19 6.44 20.65
C LEU A 354 8.24 5.32 21.15
N ASP A 355 8.67 4.47 22.08
CA ASP A 355 8.01 3.17 22.36
C ASP A 355 6.82 3.17 23.34
N LYS A 356 6.55 4.26 24.09
CA LYS A 356 5.55 4.19 25.18
C LYS A 356 4.08 4.37 24.74
N ALA A 357 3.81 4.95 23.57
CA ALA A 357 2.45 5.31 23.16
C ALA A 357 1.76 4.30 22.23
N LEU A 358 2.51 3.41 21.57
CA LEU A 358 2.00 2.56 20.49
C LEU A 358 1.35 1.25 20.99
N LEU A 359 1.70 0.79 22.19
CA LEU A 359 1.26 -0.51 22.72
C LEU A 359 -0.25 -0.53 23.07
N SER A 360 -0.81 0.56 23.61
CA SER A 360 -2.22 0.61 24.05
C SER A 360 -3.25 0.59 22.91
N LEU A 361 -2.90 1.14 21.74
CA LEU A 361 -3.78 1.17 20.57
C LEU A 361 -3.77 -0.15 19.76
N SER A 362 -2.87 -1.08 20.09
CA SER A 362 -2.65 -2.30 19.30
C SER A 362 -3.74 -3.36 19.46
N LEU A 363 -4.25 -3.59 20.69
CA LEU A 363 -5.27 -4.61 20.98
C LEU A 363 -6.60 -4.36 20.25
N LEU A 364 -6.96 -3.09 20.03
CA LEU A 364 -8.28 -2.69 19.49
C LEU A 364 -8.43 -2.92 17.97
N ARG A 365 -7.36 -3.27 17.25
CA ARG A 365 -7.40 -3.55 15.80
C ARG A 365 -7.37 -5.04 15.44
N ALA A 366 -7.13 -5.94 16.39
CA ALA A 366 -6.91 -7.37 16.13
C ALA A 366 -8.17 -8.15 15.70
N THR A 367 -9.37 -7.62 15.95
CA THR A 367 -10.66 -8.33 15.83
C THR A 367 -11.38 -8.23 14.48
N ILE A 368 -10.84 -7.49 13.50
CA ILE A 368 -11.60 -7.09 12.28
C ILE A 368 -11.23 -7.93 11.03
N LEU A 369 -10.29 -8.88 11.14
CA LEU A 369 -9.70 -9.56 9.98
C LEU A 369 -10.67 -10.36 9.07
N PRO A 370 -11.71 -11.06 9.58
CA PRO A 370 -12.64 -11.82 8.73
C PRO A 370 -13.46 -10.97 7.74
N LEU A 371 -13.73 -9.70 8.06
CA LEU A 371 -14.57 -8.81 7.25
C LEU A 371 -13.83 -8.18 6.06
N ALA A 372 -12.52 -8.33 5.96
CA ALA A 372 -11.72 -7.71 4.90
C ALA A 372 -11.82 -8.47 3.57
N VAL A 373 -11.91 -9.81 3.61
CA VAL A 373 -11.92 -10.66 2.41
C VAL A 373 -13.16 -10.37 1.55
N GLU A 374 -14.35 -10.44 2.14
CA GLU A 374 -15.64 -10.16 1.48
C GLU A 374 -15.69 -8.76 0.83
N ARG A 375 -15.00 -7.77 1.43
CA ARG A 375 -15.00 -6.37 0.97
C ARG A 375 -14.02 -6.12 -0.17
N ILE A 376 -12.88 -6.81 -0.21
CA ILE A 376 -11.93 -6.78 -1.33
C ILE A 376 -12.61 -7.29 -2.62
N CYS A 377 -13.45 -8.32 -2.51
CA CYS A 377 -14.24 -8.85 -3.63
C CYS A 377 -15.17 -7.78 -4.23
N LEU A 378 -15.87 -7.04 -3.37
CA LEU A 378 -16.80 -5.99 -3.76
C LEU A 378 -16.09 -4.78 -4.41
N ALA A 379 -14.85 -4.47 -4.00
CA ALA A 379 -14.01 -3.47 -4.64
C ALA A 379 -13.53 -3.91 -6.05
N ALA A 380 -13.16 -5.18 -6.23
CA ALA A 380 -12.68 -5.71 -7.51
C ALA A 380 -13.79 -5.88 -8.57
N VAL A 381 -15.01 -6.24 -8.13
CA VAL A 381 -16.22 -6.19 -8.98
C VAL A 381 -16.47 -4.76 -9.48
N ARG A 382 -16.31 -3.74 -8.62
CA ARG A 382 -16.45 -2.32 -8.97
C ARG A 382 -15.31 -1.78 -9.84
N ALA A 383 -14.07 -2.25 -9.67
CA ALA A 383 -12.96 -1.90 -10.56
C ALA A 383 -13.19 -2.45 -11.99
N SER A 384 -13.72 -3.67 -12.08
CA SER A 384 -14.10 -4.33 -13.35
C SER A 384 -15.31 -3.67 -14.05
N PHE A 385 -16.14 -2.94 -13.30
CA PHE A 385 -17.23 -2.11 -13.84
C PHE A 385 -16.67 -0.85 -14.53
N LEU A 386 -15.72 -0.15 -13.89
CA LEU A 386 -15.14 1.10 -14.42
C LEU A 386 -14.29 0.89 -15.69
N SER A 387 -13.70 -0.28 -15.90
CA SER A 387 -12.87 -0.59 -17.08
C SER A 387 -13.66 -0.94 -18.35
N THR A 388 -14.99 -1.11 -18.27
CA THR A 388 -15.81 -1.60 -19.41
C THR A 388 -16.77 -0.57 -20.01
N LEU A 389 -16.65 0.71 -19.63
CA LEU A 389 -17.43 1.80 -20.23
C LEU A 389 -16.74 2.36 -21.49
N PRO A 390 -17.40 2.34 -22.67
CA PRO A 390 -16.82 2.88 -23.91
C PRO A 390 -16.91 4.41 -23.94
N PHE A 391 -15.79 5.09 -23.68
CA PHE A 391 -15.65 6.53 -23.91
C PHE A 391 -15.22 6.79 -25.37
N GLN A 392 -16.18 6.92 -26.28
CA GLN A 392 -15.92 7.35 -27.66
C GLN A 392 -15.78 8.88 -27.77
N ARG A 393 -14.98 9.32 -28.75
CA ARG A 393 -14.56 10.70 -28.96
C ARG A 393 -15.74 11.64 -29.25
N MET A 394 -15.83 12.72 -28.48
CA MET A 394 -16.15 14.06 -29.03
C MET A 394 -15.08 15.03 -28.52
N GLY A 395 -14.45 15.76 -29.42
CA GLY A 395 -13.35 16.66 -29.10
C GLY A 395 -13.86 17.97 -28.53
N LEU A 396 -13.33 18.41 -27.38
CA LEU A 396 -13.42 19.78 -26.87
C LEU A 396 -12.27 20.06 -25.89
N ARG A 397 -11.89 21.34 -25.77
CA ARG A 397 -10.67 21.79 -25.06
C ARG A 397 -10.73 21.52 -23.55
N ARG A 398 -9.57 21.28 -22.93
CA ARG A 398 -9.43 20.98 -21.50
C ARG A 398 -9.78 22.20 -20.63
N VAL A 399 -10.74 22.03 -19.72
CA VAL A 399 -10.85 22.81 -18.48
C VAL A 399 -10.75 21.82 -17.31
N ALA A 400 -9.88 22.11 -16.34
CA ALA A 400 -9.64 21.22 -15.19
C ALA A 400 -10.76 21.37 -14.14
N SER A 401 -11.20 20.26 -13.54
CA SER A 401 -12.20 20.27 -12.45
C SER A 401 -11.97 19.15 -11.42
N ARG A 402 -12.18 19.48 -10.14
CA ARG A 402 -11.84 18.66 -8.95
C ARG A 402 -12.89 17.56 -8.65
N PRO A 403 -12.53 16.41 -8.04
CA PRO A 403 -13.41 15.24 -8.04
C PRO A 403 -14.32 15.08 -6.83
N ALA A 404 -14.22 15.90 -5.76
CA ALA A 404 -15.26 15.96 -4.72
C ALA A 404 -16.64 16.36 -5.31
N HIS A 405 -16.62 16.99 -6.48
CA HIS A 405 -17.78 17.26 -7.31
C HIS A 405 -18.41 15.97 -7.90
N LYS A 406 -17.64 14.88 -8.12
CA LYS A 406 -18.09 13.71 -8.89
C LYS A 406 -18.96 12.72 -8.12
N GLN A 407 -18.71 12.47 -6.83
CA GLN A 407 -19.71 11.77 -6.03
C GLN A 407 -20.98 12.62 -5.83
N ALA A 408 -20.84 13.94 -5.66
CA ALA A 408 -22.00 14.83 -5.66
C ALA A 408 -22.74 14.82 -7.02
N LEU A 409 -22.06 14.63 -8.14
CA LEU A 409 -22.67 14.51 -9.48
C LEU A 409 -23.45 13.21 -9.67
N THR A 410 -23.05 12.07 -9.07
CA THR A 410 -23.81 10.80 -9.17
C THR A 410 -24.81 10.56 -8.03
N ARG A 411 -24.64 11.18 -6.86
CA ARG A 411 -25.59 11.08 -5.74
C ARG A 411 -26.59 12.24 -5.64
N SER A 412 -26.33 13.40 -6.25
CA SER A 412 -27.39 14.39 -6.42
C SER A 412 -28.41 13.88 -7.44
N GLY A 413 -29.70 14.09 -7.19
CA GLY A 413 -30.77 13.65 -8.10
C GLY A 413 -30.82 14.39 -9.45
N LYS A 414 -29.79 15.18 -9.79
CA LYS A 414 -29.70 16.02 -11.01
C LYS A 414 -28.24 16.14 -11.49
N PRO A 415 -27.66 15.11 -12.14
CA PRO A 415 -26.23 15.09 -12.53
C PRO A 415 -25.78 16.19 -13.51
N PHE A 416 -26.71 16.86 -14.19
CA PHE A 416 -26.43 17.74 -15.33
C PHE A 416 -26.40 19.24 -15.00
N THR A 417 -27.01 19.70 -13.90
CA THR A 417 -27.21 21.14 -13.60
C THR A 417 -25.92 21.93 -13.33
N ARG A 418 -24.76 21.33 -13.55
CA ARG A 418 -23.44 21.79 -13.09
C ARG A 418 -22.35 21.75 -14.16
N SER A 419 -22.72 21.64 -15.44
CA SER A 419 -21.76 21.50 -16.56
C SER A 419 -21.85 22.55 -17.67
N MET A 420 -22.83 23.46 -17.64
CA MET A 420 -22.90 24.60 -18.56
C MET A 420 -23.81 25.70 -17.99
N GLU A 421 -23.24 26.89 -17.77
CA GLU A 421 -24.01 28.12 -17.73
C GLU A 421 -24.04 28.67 -19.16
N PHE A 422 -25.17 28.46 -19.86
CA PHE A 422 -25.49 29.20 -21.07
C PHE A 422 -26.39 30.38 -20.67
N PRO A 423 -25.90 31.64 -20.77
CA PRO A 423 -26.79 32.79 -20.69
C PRO A 423 -27.82 32.70 -21.82
N GLY A 424 -29.11 32.75 -21.48
CA GLY A 424 -30.21 32.81 -22.47
C GLY A 424 -31.02 31.53 -22.72
N THR A 425 -30.64 30.35 -22.22
CA THR A 425 -31.50 29.15 -22.38
C THR A 425 -32.76 29.24 -21.53
N ARG A 426 -33.95 29.16 -22.17
CA ARG A 426 -35.26 29.05 -21.49
C ARG A 426 -35.24 27.99 -20.40
N GLU A 427 -35.81 28.33 -19.23
CA GLU A 427 -35.81 27.53 -18.00
C GLU A 427 -36.34 26.08 -18.19
N SER A 428 -37.21 25.84 -19.16
CA SER A 428 -37.70 24.50 -19.54
C SER A 428 -36.58 23.57 -20.05
N LEU A 429 -35.66 24.07 -20.88
CA LEU A 429 -34.52 23.30 -21.40
C LEU A 429 -33.54 22.91 -20.28
N ARG A 430 -33.33 23.82 -19.31
CA ARG A 430 -32.44 23.63 -18.16
C ARG A 430 -32.90 22.49 -17.25
N ARG A 431 -34.21 22.21 -17.21
CA ARG A 431 -34.82 21.08 -16.47
C ARG A 431 -34.89 19.77 -17.27
N ALA A 432 -35.00 19.85 -18.60
CA ALA A 432 -35.12 18.66 -19.47
C ALA A 432 -33.80 17.89 -19.63
N MET A 433 -32.68 18.59 -19.78
CA MET A 433 -31.37 17.98 -20.04
C MET A 433 -30.85 17.02 -18.93
N PRO A 434 -31.01 17.32 -17.61
CA PRO A 434 -30.69 16.36 -16.56
C PRO A 434 -31.42 15.03 -16.65
N ARG A 435 -32.71 15.07 -17.02
CA ARG A 435 -33.52 13.86 -17.16
C ARG A 435 -33.02 13.01 -18.32
N ARG A 436 -32.82 13.60 -19.51
CA ARG A 436 -32.24 12.91 -20.69
C ARG A 436 -30.90 12.23 -20.41
N TYR A 437 -30.04 12.84 -19.59
CA TYR A 437 -28.76 12.22 -19.21
C TYR A 437 -28.93 11.01 -18.28
N VAL A 438 -29.80 11.12 -17.26
CA VAL A 438 -30.14 10.01 -16.36
C VAL A 438 -30.84 8.88 -17.14
N GLU A 439 -31.79 9.22 -18.00
CA GLU A 439 -32.53 8.30 -18.87
C GLU A 439 -31.58 7.47 -19.75
N LYS A 440 -30.51 8.09 -20.28
CA LYS A 440 -29.48 7.43 -21.10
C LYS A 440 -28.52 6.54 -20.31
N ILE A 441 -28.19 6.89 -19.06
CA ILE A 441 -27.20 6.16 -18.26
C ILE A 441 -27.79 5.00 -17.47
N GLN A 442 -29.02 5.12 -16.95
CA GLN A 442 -29.66 4.05 -16.17
C GLN A 442 -29.67 2.69 -16.89
N PRO A 443 -30.04 2.57 -18.18
CA PRO A 443 -29.99 1.29 -18.91
C PRO A 443 -28.58 0.69 -18.96
N GLN A 444 -27.56 1.53 -19.13
CA GLN A 444 -26.15 1.08 -19.20
C GLN A 444 -25.65 0.55 -17.85
N ILE A 445 -26.02 1.21 -16.74
CA ILE A 445 -25.70 0.74 -15.39
C ILE A 445 -26.30 -0.64 -15.14
N VAL A 446 -27.54 -0.87 -15.60
CA VAL A 446 -28.24 -2.14 -15.38
C VAL A 446 -27.63 -3.24 -16.24
N ALA A 447 -27.50 -3.01 -17.55
CA ALA A 447 -26.94 -3.99 -18.47
C ALA A 447 -25.50 -4.38 -18.10
N ALA A 448 -24.60 -3.40 -17.96
CA ALA A 448 -23.17 -3.67 -17.73
C ALA A 448 -22.81 -3.91 -16.26
N GLY A 449 -23.57 -3.34 -15.33
CA GLY A 449 -23.32 -3.38 -13.88
C GLY A 449 -24.13 -4.40 -13.09
N MET A 450 -25.24 -4.92 -13.64
CA MET A 450 -26.03 -5.98 -13.00
C MET A 450 -26.19 -7.20 -13.91
N LEU A 451 -26.86 -7.06 -15.06
CA LEU A 451 -27.21 -8.18 -15.93
C LEU A 451 -25.97 -8.93 -16.46
N HIS A 452 -24.90 -8.22 -16.81
CA HIS A 452 -23.64 -8.85 -17.20
C HIS A 452 -23.00 -9.70 -16.09
N TRP A 453 -23.22 -9.40 -14.82
CA TRP A 453 -22.72 -10.22 -13.70
C TRP A 453 -23.63 -11.41 -13.40
N LEU A 454 -24.94 -11.28 -13.62
CA LEU A 454 -25.92 -12.36 -13.46
C LEU A 454 -25.91 -13.37 -14.63
N PHE A 455 -25.62 -12.93 -15.86
CA PHE A 455 -25.78 -13.77 -17.06
C PHE A 455 -24.52 -14.10 -17.85
N LYS A 456 -23.44 -13.31 -17.83
CA LYS A 456 -22.24 -13.65 -18.64
C LYS A 456 -21.41 -14.72 -17.90
N PRO A 457 -21.18 -15.92 -18.47
CA PRO A 457 -20.56 -17.04 -17.74
C PRO A 457 -19.21 -16.70 -17.08
N ARG A 458 -18.33 -15.96 -17.78
CA ARG A 458 -17.03 -15.51 -17.26
C ARG A 458 -17.10 -14.57 -16.05
N ARG A 459 -18.23 -13.90 -15.83
CA ARG A 459 -18.46 -13.03 -14.67
C ARG A 459 -19.22 -13.76 -13.57
N ARG A 460 -20.26 -14.50 -13.95
CA ARG A 460 -21.11 -15.28 -13.04
C ARG A 460 -20.36 -16.40 -12.34
N HIS A 461 -19.59 -17.18 -13.10
CA HIS A 461 -18.75 -18.29 -12.62
C HIS A 461 -17.27 -17.89 -12.54
N GLY A 462 -17.03 -16.59 -12.31
CA GLY A 462 -15.69 -16.08 -12.06
C GLY A 462 -15.27 -16.27 -10.61
N ILE A 463 -14.07 -15.77 -10.27
CA ILE A 463 -13.52 -15.77 -8.92
C ILE A 463 -14.38 -15.04 -7.86
N TRP A 464 -15.42 -14.32 -8.28
CA TRP A 464 -16.35 -13.55 -7.44
C TRP A 464 -17.75 -14.17 -7.33
N GLU A 465 -17.95 -15.43 -7.79
CA GLU A 465 -19.29 -16.05 -7.84
C GLU A 465 -20.03 -15.98 -6.49
N LYS A 466 -19.33 -16.29 -5.39
CA LYS A 466 -19.91 -16.34 -4.04
C LYS A 466 -20.38 -14.96 -3.58
N GLU A 467 -19.60 -13.92 -3.83
CA GLU A 467 -19.87 -12.55 -3.37
C GLU A 467 -20.90 -11.85 -4.26
N ILE A 468 -20.93 -12.16 -5.56
CA ILE A 468 -22.02 -11.75 -6.45
C ILE A 468 -23.34 -12.37 -5.98
N ARG A 469 -23.35 -13.69 -5.71
CA ARG A 469 -24.52 -14.42 -5.21
C ARG A 469 -25.00 -13.84 -3.88
N ALA A 470 -24.10 -13.67 -2.91
CA ALA A 470 -24.41 -13.03 -1.62
C ALA A 470 -24.95 -11.61 -1.80
N HIS A 471 -24.31 -10.78 -2.61
CA HIS A 471 -24.74 -9.39 -2.82
C HIS A 471 -26.17 -9.30 -3.35
N PHE A 472 -26.49 -10.03 -4.42
CA PHE A 472 -27.84 -10.02 -4.99
C PHE A 472 -28.87 -10.63 -4.03
N ARG A 473 -28.55 -11.75 -3.36
CA ARG A 473 -29.45 -12.39 -2.38
C ARG A 473 -29.79 -11.47 -1.20
N TYR A 474 -28.80 -10.80 -0.60
CA TYR A 474 -29.05 -9.92 0.55
C TYR A 474 -29.66 -8.55 0.17
N ASN A 475 -29.53 -8.11 -1.09
CA ASN A 475 -30.00 -6.79 -1.53
C ASN A 475 -31.20 -6.84 -2.50
N GLU A 476 -31.73 -8.03 -2.81
CA GLU A 476 -32.78 -8.28 -3.81
C GLU A 476 -33.94 -7.28 -3.72
N ALA A 477 -34.67 -7.27 -2.60
CA ALA A 477 -35.84 -6.40 -2.43
C ALA A 477 -35.50 -4.91 -2.63
N LYS A 478 -34.32 -4.48 -2.17
CA LYS A 478 -33.84 -3.10 -2.29
C LYS A 478 -33.41 -2.77 -3.72
N ILE A 479 -32.79 -3.70 -4.44
CA ILE A 479 -32.41 -3.54 -5.84
C ILE A 479 -33.68 -3.46 -6.69
N LEU A 480 -34.60 -4.40 -6.53
CA LEU A 480 -35.86 -4.47 -7.28
C LEU A 480 -36.75 -3.25 -7.02
N ALA A 481 -36.96 -2.83 -5.77
CA ALA A 481 -37.77 -1.65 -5.46
C ALA A 481 -37.19 -0.35 -6.05
N ASN A 482 -35.87 -0.16 -5.99
CA ASN A 482 -35.21 0.96 -6.68
C ASN A 482 -35.37 0.87 -8.19
N PHE A 483 -35.33 -0.34 -8.76
CA PHE A 483 -35.39 -0.52 -10.19
C PHE A 483 -36.80 -0.38 -10.76
N GLU A 484 -37.83 -0.81 -10.03
CA GLU A 484 -39.23 -0.52 -10.36
C GLU A 484 -39.54 0.98 -10.27
N LYS A 485 -38.94 1.70 -9.31
CA LYS A 485 -39.02 3.17 -9.26
C LYS A 485 -38.38 3.80 -10.50
N TRP A 486 -37.16 3.40 -10.88
CA TRP A 486 -36.53 3.89 -12.10
C TRP A 486 -37.33 3.54 -13.35
N ALA A 487 -37.95 2.36 -13.42
CA ALA A 487 -38.78 1.93 -14.54
C ALA A 487 -40.12 2.68 -14.65
N LYS A 488 -40.60 3.31 -13.56
CA LYS A 488 -41.71 4.28 -13.58
C LYS A 488 -41.24 5.66 -14.08
N GLU A 489 -40.03 6.08 -13.71
CA GLU A 489 -39.44 7.37 -14.07
C GLU A 489 -38.82 7.40 -15.48
N ASN A 490 -38.41 6.25 -16.01
CA ASN A 490 -37.71 6.08 -17.29
C ASN A 490 -38.28 4.87 -18.07
N PRO A 491 -39.21 5.11 -19.03
CA PRO A 491 -39.87 4.05 -19.80
C PRO A 491 -38.92 3.16 -20.62
N VAL A 492 -37.72 3.64 -20.96
CA VAL A 492 -36.71 2.87 -21.73
C VAL A 492 -36.34 1.57 -21.01
N LEU A 493 -36.31 1.58 -19.67
CA LEU A 493 -36.01 0.40 -18.85
C LEU A 493 -37.10 -0.68 -18.94
N LYS A 494 -38.37 -0.28 -19.17
CA LYS A 494 -39.48 -1.22 -19.42
C LYS A 494 -39.46 -1.71 -20.87
N PHE A 495 -39.30 -0.80 -21.83
CA PHE A 495 -39.30 -1.11 -23.25
C PHE A 495 -38.18 -2.08 -23.63
N GLN A 496 -37.00 -1.96 -23.01
CA GLN A 496 -35.87 -2.88 -23.20
C GLN A 496 -35.97 -4.18 -22.38
N GLY A 497 -37.08 -4.44 -21.67
CA GLY A 497 -37.26 -5.67 -20.87
C GLY A 497 -36.37 -5.82 -19.63
N LEU A 498 -35.46 -4.86 -19.37
CA LEU A 498 -34.39 -4.96 -18.37
C LEU A 498 -34.89 -5.27 -16.95
N VAL A 499 -36.12 -4.84 -16.60
CA VAL A 499 -36.74 -5.16 -15.29
C VAL A 499 -36.99 -6.65 -15.15
N GLN A 500 -37.51 -7.29 -16.19
CA GLN A 500 -37.82 -8.72 -16.18
C GLN A 500 -36.55 -9.57 -16.32
N GLU A 501 -35.55 -9.10 -17.10
CA GLU A 501 -34.23 -9.72 -17.12
C GLU A 501 -33.54 -9.66 -15.76
N LEU A 502 -33.63 -8.53 -15.04
CA LEU A 502 -33.03 -8.39 -13.70
C LEU A 502 -33.71 -9.31 -12.69
N LYS A 503 -35.04 -9.35 -12.66
CA LYS A 503 -35.81 -10.28 -11.80
C LYS A 503 -35.42 -11.73 -12.07
N ARG A 504 -35.49 -12.17 -13.34
CA ARG A 504 -35.11 -13.52 -13.76
C ARG A 504 -33.66 -13.87 -13.38
N GLY A 505 -32.73 -12.92 -13.51
CA GLY A 505 -31.33 -13.12 -13.17
C GLY A 505 -31.09 -13.28 -11.67
N ILE A 506 -31.84 -12.56 -10.83
CA ILE A 506 -31.78 -12.70 -9.37
C ILE A 506 -32.47 -14.00 -8.94
N GLU A 507 -33.63 -14.35 -9.50
CA GLU A 507 -34.30 -15.64 -9.23
C GLU A 507 -33.44 -16.86 -9.62
N ASP A 508 -32.69 -16.79 -10.72
CA ASP A 508 -31.78 -17.84 -11.17
C ASP A 508 -30.43 -17.85 -10.42
N ILE A 509 -30.04 -16.76 -9.74
CA ILE A 509 -28.89 -16.78 -8.82
C ILE A 509 -29.27 -17.22 -7.40
N ASN A 510 -30.53 -17.01 -6.99
CA ASN A 510 -31.07 -17.44 -5.70
C ASN A 510 -31.48 -18.92 -5.66
N ARG A 511 -31.87 -19.51 -6.81
CA ARG A 511 -32.21 -20.93 -6.93
C ARG A 511 -31.01 -21.89 -6.93
N ARG A 512 -29.78 -21.37 -6.98
CA ARG A 512 -28.53 -22.14 -7.10
C ARG A 512 -27.63 -21.98 -5.87
#